data_AF-A0A2K3MZI4-F1
#
_entry.id   AF-A0A2K3MZI4-F1
#
_cell.length_a   1.000
_cell.length_b   1.000
_cell.length_c   1.000
_cell.angle_alpha   90.00
_cell.angle_beta   90.00
_cell.angle_gamma   90.00
#
_symmetry.space_group_name_H-M   'P 1'
#
loop_
_entity.id
_entity.type
_entity.pdbx_description
1 polymer ?
#
loop_
_entity_poly.entity_id
_entity_poly.type
_entity_poly.pdbx_seq_one_letter_code
_entity_poly.pdbx_strand_id
1 'polypeptide(L)'
;MELQVHEIDPAILVKRKEFEELIQKFGCNLKIWIKYARWEEYQQHFNRSRYIWERALEKFQYKHSLLWLKYAEFEMRNRQFRLARNVWDRAVTFLPEFDQLWFNYIQMEQNMLDNVVGARKIFKRLARQVFEGFVSCHPTVAAWLSYAEFEMKNGDVTKTRNVYRRALDKLADDKEVEQLFVSFVEFEVRCNNETEREEEEDCYGLSLLESC
;
A
#
# COMPACT_ATOMS: atom_id res chain seq x y z
N MET A 1 10.64 -3.77 -40.88
CA MET A 1 11.34 -3.10 -39.76
C MET A 1 12.22 -4.14 -39.10
N GLU A 2 13.51 -4.09 -39.37
CA GLU A 2 14.50 -4.93 -38.69
C GLU A 2 14.46 -4.60 -37.20
N LEU A 3 14.17 -5.61 -36.37
CA LEU A 3 14.36 -5.53 -34.94
C LEU A 3 15.87 -5.39 -34.71
N GLN A 4 16.31 -4.19 -34.33
CA GLN A 4 17.63 -4.00 -33.73
C GLN A 4 17.70 -4.93 -32.52
N VAL A 5 18.34 -6.07 -32.69
CA VAL A 5 18.88 -6.84 -31.56
C VAL A 5 19.95 -5.93 -31.00
N HIS A 6 19.62 -5.15 -29.97
CA HIS A 6 20.60 -4.40 -29.20
C HIS A 6 21.63 -5.42 -28.72
N GLU A 7 22.80 -5.45 -29.36
CA GLU A 7 23.93 -6.26 -28.91
C GLU A 7 24.19 -5.87 -27.46
N ILE A 8 24.05 -6.87 -26.58
CA ILE A 8 24.29 -6.69 -25.15
C ILE A 8 25.80 -6.51 -25.01
N ASP A 9 26.21 -5.41 -24.38
CA ASP A 9 27.62 -5.12 -24.11
C ASP A 9 28.29 -6.35 -23.43
N PRO A 10 29.39 -6.88 -23.99
CA PRO A 10 30.14 -7.99 -23.40
C PRO A 10 30.49 -7.79 -21.92
N ALA A 11 30.72 -6.54 -21.49
CA ALA A 11 30.99 -6.23 -20.08
C ALA A 11 29.80 -6.55 -19.17
N ILE A 12 28.57 -6.38 -19.64
CA ILE A 12 27.35 -6.76 -18.91
C ILE A 12 27.29 -8.28 -18.74
N LEU A 13 27.68 -9.05 -19.77
CA LEU A 13 27.69 -10.51 -19.70
C LEU A 13 28.72 -11.05 -18.70
N VAL A 14 29.91 -10.46 -18.65
CA VAL A 14 30.94 -10.83 -17.66
C VAL A 14 30.43 -10.56 -16.24
N LYS A 15 29.89 -9.37 -16.01
CA LYS A 15 29.38 -8.99 -14.69
C LYS A 15 28.17 -9.82 -14.25
N ARG A 16 27.29 -10.22 -15.18
CA ARG A 16 26.22 -11.18 -14.90
C ARG A 16 26.78 -12.52 -14.43
N LYS A 17 27.82 -13.03 -15.10
CA LYS A 17 28.46 -14.28 -14.73
C LYS A 17 29.04 -14.22 -13.30
N GLU A 18 29.68 -13.11 -12.93
CA GLU A 18 30.17 -12.89 -11.56
C GLU A 18 29.03 -12.95 -10.53
N PHE A 19 27.89 -12.31 -10.82
CA PHE A 19 26.73 -12.39 -9.92
C PHE A 19 26.14 -13.79 -9.81
N GLU A 20 26.04 -14.54 -10.91
CA GLU A 20 25.55 -15.92 -10.88
C GLU A 20 26.51 -16.84 -10.11
N GLU A 21 27.83 -16.66 -10.24
CA GLU A 21 28.83 -17.38 -9.44
C GLU A 21 28.72 -17.04 -7.95
N LEU A 22 28.46 -15.77 -7.61
CA LEU A 22 28.21 -15.36 -6.22
C LEU A 22 26.92 -15.97 -5.66
N ILE A 23 25.86 -16.07 -6.46
CA ILE A 23 24.61 -16.73 -6.08
C ILE A 23 24.82 -18.24 -5.93
N GLN A 24 25.65 -18.85 -6.77
CA GLN A 24 25.97 -20.27 -6.65
C GLN A 24 26.73 -20.56 -5.35
N LYS A 25 27.71 -19.72 -4.99
CA LYS A 25 28.52 -19.88 -3.77
C LYS A 25 27.76 -19.46 -2.50
N PHE A 26 26.96 -18.41 -2.58
CA PHE A 26 26.34 -17.75 -1.42
C PHE A 26 24.83 -17.52 -1.63
N GLY A 27 24.12 -18.50 -2.18
CA GLY A 27 22.72 -18.35 -2.59
C GLY A 27 21.72 -18.03 -1.47
N CYS A 28 22.07 -18.29 -0.22
CA CYS A 28 21.27 -17.91 0.95
C CYS A 28 21.48 -16.45 1.38
N ASN A 29 22.47 -15.74 0.82
CA ASN A 29 22.74 -14.35 1.17
C ASN A 29 21.82 -13.41 0.39
N LEU A 30 20.76 -12.97 1.07
CA LEU A 30 19.78 -12.05 0.54
C LEU A 30 20.38 -10.76 -0.07
N LYS A 31 21.47 -10.24 0.50
CA LYS A 31 22.09 -8.99 0.04
C LYS A 31 22.65 -9.12 -1.39
N ILE A 32 23.06 -10.32 -1.80
CA ILE A 32 23.60 -10.56 -3.15
C ILE A 32 22.47 -10.46 -4.17
N TRP A 33 21.34 -11.10 -3.91
CA TRP A 33 20.14 -11.01 -4.75
C TRP A 33 19.65 -9.58 -4.93
N ILE A 34 19.55 -8.81 -3.83
CA ILE A 34 19.14 -7.40 -3.88
C ILE A 34 20.13 -6.56 -4.69
N LYS A 35 21.45 -6.78 -4.51
CA LYS A 35 22.48 -6.06 -5.28
C LYS A 35 22.40 -6.38 -6.77
N TYR A 36 22.19 -7.65 -7.12
CA TYR A 36 22.11 -8.08 -8.51
C TYR A 36 20.87 -7.48 -9.20
N ALA A 37 19.71 -7.56 -8.57
CA ALA A 37 18.48 -6.98 -9.12
C ALA A 37 18.56 -5.45 -9.28
N ARG A 38 19.15 -4.74 -8.31
CA ARG A 38 19.40 -3.29 -8.41
C ARG A 38 20.41 -2.94 -9.50
N TRP A 39 21.42 -3.77 -9.73
CA TRP A 39 22.37 -3.54 -10.81
C TRP A 39 21.70 -3.71 -12.18
N GLU A 40 20.84 -4.72 -12.37
CA GLU A 40 20.05 -4.87 -13.60
C GLU A 40 19.03 -3.73 -13.79
N GLU A 41 18.45 -3.23 -12.70
CA GLU A 41 17.61 -2.02 -12.73
C GLU A 41 18.40 -0.80 -13.24
N TYR A 42 19.64 -0.61 -12.80
CA TYR A 42 20.50 0.48 -13.27
C TYR A 42 20.82 0.38 -14.77
N GLN A 43 20.94 -0.84 -15.30
CA GLN A 43 21.10 -1.08 -16.74
C GLN A 43 19.77 -0.92 -17.53
N GLN A 44 18.67 -0.57 -16.87
CA GLN A 44 17.31 -0.50 -17.43
C GLN A 44 16.81 -1.84 -18.02
N HIS A 45 17.40 -2.96 -17.61
CA HIS A 45 16.96 -4.30 -17.98
C HIS A 45 15.88 -4.79 -17.02
N PHE A 46 14.73 -4.11 -17.02
CA PHE A 46 13.65 -4.36 -16.05
C PHE A 46 13.12 -5.79 -16.07
N ASN A 47 12.99 -6.40 -17.25
CA ASN A 47 12.55 -7.80 -17.36
C ASN A 47 13.53 -8.77 -16.71
N ARG A 48 14.84 -8.50 -16.80
CA ARG A 48 15.86 -9.33 -16.17
C ARG A 48 15.89 -9.11 -14.65
N SER A 49 15.77 -7.86 -14.20
CA SER A 49 15.61 -7.54 -12.78
C SER A 49 14.42 -8.31 -12.16
N ARG A 50 13.24 -8.30 -12.81
CA ARG A 50 12.06 -9.09 -12.39
C ARG A 50 12.35 -10.57 -12.29
N TYR A 51 13.00 -11.14 -13.30
CA TYR A 51 13.38 -12.54 -13.29
C TYR A 51 14.28 -12.90 -12.10
N ILE A 52 15.19 -12.01 -11.71
CA ILE A 52 16.05 -12.21 -10.54
C ILE A 52 15.23 -12.10 -9.25
N TRP A 53 14.29 -11.16 -9.15
CA TRP A 53 13.39 -11.05 -8.00
C TRP A 53 12.53 -12.30 -7.81
N GLU A 54 11.92 -12.82 -8.87
CA GLU A 54 11.12 -14.06 -8.79
C GLU A 54 11.99 -15.26 -8.38
N ARG A 55 13.20 -15.40 -8.96
CA ARG A 55 14.16 -16.44 -8.54
C ARG A 55 14.55 -16.32 -7.07
N ALA A 56 14.76 -15.09 -6.58
CA ALA A 56 15.05 -14.86 -5.18
C ALA A 56 13.86 -15.31 -4.31
N LEU A 57 12.64 -14.90 -4.65
CA LEU A 57 11.43 -15.30 -3.92
C LEU A 57 11.27 -16.83 -3.87
N GLU A 58 11.45 -17.53 -4.99
CA GLU A 58 11.43 -18.99 -5.05
C GLU A 58 12.49 -19.62 -4.14
N LYS A 59 13.74 -19.13 -4.21
CA LYS A 59 14.86 -19.64 -3.41
C LYS A 59 14.60 -19.52 -1.91
N PHE A 60 13.94 -18.44 -1.51
CA PHE A 60 13.58 -18.12 -0.13
C PHE A 60 12.15 -18.58 0.25
N GLN A 61 11.54 -19.44 -0.58
CA GLN A 61 10.21 -20.03 -0.36
C GLN A 61 9.10 -19.01 -0.07
N TYR A 62 9.21 -17.79 -0.62
CA TYR A 62 8.24 -16.70 -0.44
C TYR A 62 8.06 -16.21 1.01
N LYS A 63 8.90 -16.67 1.96
CA LYS A 63 8.76 -16.40 3.41
C LYS A 63 9.43 -15.12 3.90
N HIS A 64 10.29 -14.51 3.08
CA HIS A 64 11.05 -13.34 3.46
C HIS A 64 10.32 -12.04 3.07
N SER A 65 9.73 -11.36 4.06
CA SER A 65 9.01 -10.09 3.86
C SER A 65 9.87 -9.00 3.20
N LEU A 66 11.16 -8.92 3.54
CA LEU A 66 12.07 -7.92 2.96
C LEU A 66 12.24 -8.06 1.44
N LEU A 67 12.14 -9.28 0.88
CA LEU A 67 12.19 -9.47 -0.57
C LEU A 67 10.96 -8.87 -1.24
N TRP A 68 9.79 -9.13 -0.69
CA TRP A 68 8.53 -8.57 -1.17
C TRP A 68 8.56 -7.04 -1.14
N LEU A 69 9.01 -6.45 -0.01
CA LEU A 69 9.18 -5.01 0.13
C LEU A 69 10.11 -4.45 -0.97
N LYS A 70 11.30 -5.04 -1.14
CA LYS A 70 12.27 -4.53 -2.12
C LYS A 70 11.84 -4.75 -3.57
N TYR A 71 11.12 -5.82 -3.86
CA TYR A 71 10.58 -6.06 -5.20
C TYR A 71 9.45 -5.08 -5.54
N ALA A 72 8.53 -4.85 -4.60
CA ALA A 72 7.47 -3.87 -4.80
C ALA A 72 8.00 -2.44 -4.90
N GLU A 73 8.97 -2.05 -4.05
CA GLU A 73 9.70 -0.78 -4.16
C GLU A 73 10.38 -0.62 -5.54
N PHE A 74 10.90 -1.70 -6.12
CA PHE A 74 11.47 -1.71 -7.47
C PHE A 74 10.40 -1.40 -8.53
N GLU A 75 9.24 -2.05 -8.51
CA GLU A 75 8.18 -1.77 -9.49
C GLU A 75 7.61 -0.36 -9.32
N MET A 76 7.50 0.13 -8.08
CA MET A 76 7.04 1.49 -7.78
C MET A 76 8.01 2.55 -8.30
N ARG A 77 9.33 2.38 -8.09
CA ARG A 77 10.35 3.30 -8.63
C ARG A 77 10.31 3.39 -10.15
N ASN A 78 10.03 2.27 -10.82
CA ASN A 78 9.91 2.20 -12.27
C ASN A 78 8.51 2.59 -12.80
N ARG A 79 7.64 3.11 -11.94
CA ARG A 79 6.26 3.55 -12.25
C ARG A 79 5.36 2.45 -12.82
N GLN A 80 5.68 1.18 -12.53
CA GLN A 80 4.92 0.02 -12.98
C GLN A 80 3.91 -0.42 -11.92
N PHE A 81 2.97 0.48 -11.60
CA PHE A 81 2.05 0.28 -10.48
C PHE A 81 1.14 -0.94 -10.61
N ARG A 82 0.77 -1.32 -11.84
CA ARG A 82 0.00 -2.56 -12.08
C ARG A 82 0.80 -3.79 -11.65
N LEU A 83 2.10 -3.83 -11.94
CA LEU A 83 2.96 -4.92 -11.53
C LEU A 83 3.23 -4.86 -10.02
N ALA A 84 3.44 -3.66 -9.46
CA ALA A 84 3.58 -3.46 -8.03
C ALA A 84 2.37 -4.03 -7.26
N ARG A 85 1.13 -3.77 -7.72
CA ARG A 85 -0.09 -4.36 -7.14
C ARG A 85 -0.05 -5.88 -7.12
N ASN A 86 0.28 -6.51 -8.25
CA ASN A 86 0.40 -7.96 -8.31
C ASN A 86 1.43 -8.51 -7.31
N VAL A 87 2.53 -7.79 -7.09
CA VAL A 87 3.55 -8.15 -6.10
C VAL A 87 2.99 -8.01 -4.68
N TRP A 88 2.31 -6.91 -4.37
CA TRP A 88 1.69 -6.69 -3.05
C TRP A 88 0.58 -7.69 -2.74
N ASP A 89 -0.32 -7.98 -3.70
CA ASP A 89 -1.40 -8.97 -3.56
C ASP A 89 -0.85 -10.36 -3.23
N ARG A 90 0.22 -10.77 -3.92
CA ARG A 90 0.93 -12.01 -3.60
C ARG A 90 1.58 -11.93 -2.23
N ALA A 91 2.26 -10.83 -1.91
CA ALA A 91 2.96 -10.66 -0.64
C ALA A 91 2.02 -10.83 0.57
N VAL A 92 0.86 -10.17 0.55
CA VAL A 92 -0.12 -10.25 1.65
C VAL A 92 -0.82 -11.62 1.71
N THR A 93 -0.93 -12.31 0.57
CA THR A 93 -1.46 -13.68 0.52
C THR A 93 -0.49 -14.69 1.13
N PHE A 94 0.81 -14.57 0.84
CA PHE A 94 1.84 -15.48 1.39
C PHE A 94 2.21 -15.16 2.84
N LEU A 95 2.19 -13.88 3.21
CA LEU A 95 2.62 -13.37 4.51
C LEU A 95 1.56 -12.46 5.12
N PRO A 96 0.36 -12.98 5.42
CA PRO A 96 -0.72 -12.17 5.98
C PRO A 96 -0.36 -11.60 7.35
N GLU A 97 0.48 -12.29 8.13
CA GLU A 97 0.91 -11.92 9.48
C GLU A 97 1.82 -10.67 9.53
N PHE A 98 2.34 -10.21 8.40
CA PHE A 98 3.29 -9.10 8.37
C PHE A 98 2.60 -7.77 8.04
N ASP A 99 2.18 -7.04 9.08
CA ASP A 99 1.49 -5.74 8.99
C ASP A 99 2.21 -4.72 8.11
N GLN A 100 3.55 -4.73 8.12
CA GLN A 100 4.35 -3.84 7.29
C GLN A 100 4.05 -3.98 5.79
N LEU A 101 3.67 -5.17 5.31
CA LEU A 101 3.28 -5.40 3.92
C LEU A 101 1.94 -4.71 3.63
N TRP A 102 0.97 -4.86 4.52
CA TRP A 102 -0.33 -4.20 4.43
C TRP A 102 -0.20 -2.68 4.46
N PHE A 103 0.58 -2.13 5.41
CA PHE A 103 0.79 -0.69 5.50
C PHE A 103 1.42 -0.11 4.23
N ASN A 104 2.46 -0.74 3.68
CA ASN A 104 3.07 -0.27 2.43
C ASN A 104 2.13 -0.41 1.22
N TYR A 105 1.31 -1.46 1.18
CA TYR A 105 0.31 -1.62 0.13
C TYR A 105 -0.74 -0.49 0.19
N ILE A 106 -1.31 -0.26 1.38
CA ILE A 106 -2.28 0.82 1.61
C ILE A 106 -1.66 2.17 1.23
N GLN A 107 -0.44 2.46 1.68
CA GLN A 107 0.26 3.69 1.36
C GLN A 107 0.47 3.88 -0.14
N MET A 108 0.82 2.81 -0.87
CA MET A 108 0.95 2.87 -2.33
C MET A 108 -0.40 3.23 -2.98
N GLU A 109 -1.51 2.57 -2.59
CA GLU A 109 -2.83 2.86 -3.17
C GLU A 109 -3.31 4.29 -2.83
N GLN A 110 -3.03 4.78 -1.62
CA GLN A 110 -3.34 6.14 -1.20
C GLN A 110 -2.54 7.17 -2.01
N ASN A 111 -1.24 7.00 -2.15
CA ASN A 111 -0.38 7.95 -2.86
C ASN A 111 -0.64 7.98 -4.38
N MET A 112 -1.31 6.95 -4.92
CA MET A 112 -1.76 6.91 -6.31
C MET A 112 -2.98 7.80 -6.58
N LEU A 113 -3.68 8.27 -5.53
CA LEU A 113 -4.89 9.10 -5.63
C LEU A 113 -4.63 10.52 -6.17
N ASP A 114 -3.37 10.98 -6.16
CA ASP A 114 -3.00 12.34 -6.56
C ASP A 114 -2.79 12.51 -8.06
N ASN A 115 -2.61 11.40 -8.81
CA ASN A 115 -2.14 11.50 -10.19
C ASN A 115 -3.25 11.42 -11.26
N VAL A 116 -4.46 10.97 -10.92
CA VAL A 116 -5.56 10.83 -11.91
C VAL A 116 -6.92 11.04 -11.25
N VAL A 117 -7.58 12.17 -11.56
CA VAL A 117 -8.90 12.56 -11.03
C VAL A 117 -9.97 11.47 -11.25
N GLY A 118 -9.87 10.69 -12.34
CA GLY A 118 -10.77 9.56 -12.63
C GLY A 118 -10.44 8.25 -11.90
N ALA A 119 -9.20 8.05 -11.47
CA ALA A 119 -8.78 6.80 -10.81
C ALA A 119 -9.01 6.82 -9.29
N ARG A 120 -9.31 7.99 -8.72
CA ARG A 120 -9.55 8.19 -7.28
C ARG A 120 -10.63 7.25 -6.71
N LYS A 121 -11.74 7.04 -7.43
CA LYS A 121 -12.80 6.10 -6.98
C LYS A 121 -12.35 4.64 -6.99
N ILE A 122 -11.57 4.23 -8.01
CA ILE A 122 -11.09 2.86 -8.15
C ILE A 122 -10.08 2.54 -7.05
N PHE A 123 -9.11 3.43 -6.83
CA PHE A 123 -8.10 3.27 -5.79
C PHE A 123 -8.68 3.36 -4.38
N LYS A 124 -9.67 4.24 -4.13
CA LYS A 124 -10.43 4.21 -2.86
C LYS A 124 -11.06 2.84 -2.60
N ARG A 125 -11.66 2.22 -3.62
CA ARG A 125 -12.25 0.87 -3.49
C ARG A 125 -11.20 -0.20 -3.23
N LEU A 126 -10.05 -0.15 -3.91
CA LEU A 126 -8.96 -1.10 -3.70
C LEU A 126 -8.34 -0.95 -2.31
N ALA A 127 -8.06 0.28 -1.86
CA ALA A 127 -7.55 0.53 -0.51
C ALA A 127 -8.51 0.00 0.56
N ARG A 128 -9.83 0.16 0.39
CA ARG A 128 -10.83 -0.47 1.26
C ARG A 128 -10.72 -1.99 1.29
N GLN A 129 -10.60 -2.64 0.13
CA GLN A 129 -10.44 -4.10 0.07
C GLN A 129 -9.18 -4.57 0.82
N VAL A 130 -8.08 -3.81 0.69
CA VAL A 130 -6.85 -4.08 1.42
C VAL A 130 -7.05 -3.88 2.93
N PHE A 131 -7.73 -2.82 3.36
CA PHE A 131 -8.07 -2.61 4.78
C PHE A 131 -8.99 -3.70 5.33
N GLU A 132 -10.03 -4.11 4.58
CA GLU A 132 -10.92 -5.20 4.98
C GLU A 132 -10.15 -6.52 5.16
N GLY A 133 -9.20 -6.81 4.28
CA GLY A 133 -8.27 -7.93 4.44
C GLY A 133 -7.40 -7.77 5.68
N PHE A 134 -6.83 -6.58 5.88
CA PHE A 134 -5.95 -6.27 7.00
C PHE A 134 -6.66 -6.46 8.35
N VAL A 135 -7.83 -5.85 8.57
CA VAL A 135 -8.57 -5.97 9.84
C VAL A 135 -9.16 -7.38 10.04
N SER A 136 -9.35 -8.15 8.97
CA SER A 136 -9.77 -9.55 9.06
C SER A 136 -8.64 -10.46 9.54
N CYS A 137 -7.41 -10.22 9.09
CA CYS A 137 -6.23 -10.96 9.53
C CYS A 137 -5.71 -10.47 10.89
N HIS A 138 -5.81 -9.16 11.14
CA HIS A 138 -5.28 -8.48 12.31
C HIS A 138 -6.34 -7.55 12.91
N PRO A 139 -7.26 -8.09 13.72
CA PRO A 139 -8.25 -7.28 14.42
C PRO A 139 -7.58 -6.60 15.62
N THR A 140 -6.72 -5.63 15.36
CA THR A 140 -6.05 -4.83 16.39
C THR A 140 -6.60 -3.40 16.39
N VAL A 141 -6.58 -2.73 17.54
CA VAL A 141 -7.03 -1.33 17.64
C VAL A 141 -6.29 -0.45 16.63
N ALA A 142 -4.98 -0.62 16.50
CA ALA A 142 -4.16 0.11 15.53
C ALA A 142 -4.61 -0.09 14.06
N ALA A 143 -4.99 -1.31 13.67
CA ALA A 143 -5.48 -1.59 12.33
C ALA A 143 -6.82 -0.89 12.05
N TRP A 144 -7.75 -0.94 13.00
CA TRP A 144 -9.04 -0.28 12.89
C TRP A 144 -8.95 1.24 12.91
N LEU A 145 -8.09 1.82 13.77
CA LEU A 145 -7.81 3.26 13.78
C LEU A 145 -7.24 3.74 12.43
N SER A 146 -6.30 2.99 11.87
CA SER A 146 -5.74 3.29 10.53
C SER A 146 -6.81 3.25 9.44
N TYR A 147 -7.76 2.31 9.53
CA TYR A 147 -8.88 2.23 8.58
C TYR A 147 -9.86 3.39 8.75
N ALA A 148 -10.18 3.78 9.98
CA ALA A 148 -11.04 4.92 10.26
C ALA A 148 -10.42 6.23 9.77
N GLU A 149 -9.13 6.45 10.03
CA GLU A 149 -8.39 7.64 9.55
C GLU A 149 -8.40 7.73 8.02
N PHE A 150 -8.28 6.58 7.33
CA PHE A 150 -8.41 6.51 5.88
C PHE A 150 -9.80 6.96 5.40
N GLU A 151 -10.90 6.50 6.01
CA GLU A 151 -12.24 6.92 5.61
C GLU A 151 -12.50 8.40 5.93
N MET A 152 -11.98 8.89 7.06
CA MET A 152 -12.04 10.31 7.45
C MET A 152 -11.37 11.19 6.41
N LYS A 153 -10.14 10.88 5.99
CA LYS A 153 -9.42 11.62 4.94
C LYS A 153 -10.14 11.60 3.59
N ASN A 154 -10.93 10.56 3.34
CA ASN A 154 -11.69 10.41 2.11
C ASN A 154 -13.05 11.11 2.12
N GLY A 155 -13.46 11.68 3.25
CA GLY A 155 -14.67 12.48 3.44
C GLY A 155 -15.96 11.67 3.56
N ASP A 156 -15.89 10.36 3.85
CA ASP A 156 -17.10 9.53 3.94
C ASP A 156 -17.48 9.29 5.42
N VAL A 157 -18.24 10.23 5.98
CA VAL A 157 -18.69 10.21 7.39
C VAL A 157 -19.45 8.93 7.71
N THR A 158 -20.34 8.50 6.82
CA THR A 158 -21.17 7.30 7.02
C THR A 158 -20.34 6.03 7.11
N LYS A 159 -19.33 5.90 6.23
CA LYS A 159 -18.42 4.75 6.25
C LYS A 159 -17.49 4.79 7.45
N THR A 160 -16.96 5.97 7.78
CA THR A 160 -16.12 6.15 8.97
C THR A 160 -16.84 5.68 10.23
N ARG A 161 -18.09 6.12 10.43
CA ARG A 161 -18.92 5.69 11.57
C ARG A 161 -19.15 4.17 11.59
N ASN A 162 -19.38 3.57 10.43
CA ASN A 162 -19.52 2.12 10.32
C ASN A 162 -18.23 1.36 10.67
N VAL A 163 -17.06 1.89 10.30
CA VAL A 163 -15.76 1.30 10.67
C VAL A 163 -15.58 1.32 12.19
N TYR A 164 -15.83 2.46 12.84
CA TYR A 164 -15.76 2.56 14.31
C TYR A 164 -16.72 1.62 15.03
N ARG A 165 -17.98 1.54 14.59
CA ARG A 165 -18.96 0.61 15.17
C ARG A 165 -18.52 -0.85 15.06
N ARG A 166 -18.09 -1.27 13.88
CA ARG A 166 -17.57 -2.64 13.66
C ARG A 166 -16.34 -2.93 14.50
N ALA A 167 -15.45 -1.94 14.65
CA ALA A 167 -14.25 -2.07 15.46
C ALA A 167 -14.61 -2.27 16.95
N LEU A 168 -15.55 -1.48 17.47
CA LEU A 168 -16.04 -1.60 18.85
C LEU A 168 -16.72 -2.95 19.09
N ASP A 169 -17.55 -3.42 18.16
CA ASP A 169 -18.20 -4.73 18.25
C ASP A 169 -17.18 -5.88 18.24
N LYS A 170 -16.10 -5.75 17.48
CA LYS A 170 -15.06 -6.78 17.35
C LYS A 170 -14.05 -6.79 18.49
N LEU A 171 -13.77 -5.63 19.08
CA LEU A 171 -12.72 -5.43 20.09
C LEU A 171 -13.30 -5.06 21.47
N ALA A 172 -14.56 -5.41 21.73
CA ALA A 172 -15.25 -5.05 22.97
C ALA A 172 -14.50 -5.49 24.24
N ASP A 173 -13.78 -6.61 24.18
CA ASP A 173 -13.02 -7.18 25.30
C ASP A 173 -11.52 -6.78 25.29
N ASP A 174 -11.09 -5.98 24.31
CA ASP A 174 -9.68 -5.56 24.19
C ASP A 174 -9.37 -4.45 25.21
N LYS A 175 -8.20 -4.53 25.85
CA LYS A 175 -7.74 -3.54 26.83
C LYS A 175 -7.47 -2.19 26.18
N GLU A 176 -7.20 -2.15 24.88
CA GLU A 176 -6.90 -0.93 24.15
C GLU A 176 -8.16 -0.27 23.54
N VAL A 177 -9.36 -0.83 23.77
CA VAL A 177 -10.62 -0.32 23.21
C VAL A 177 -10.93 1.12 23.62
N GLU A 178 -10.41 1.59 24.76
CA GLU A 178 -10.55 2.97 25.21
C GLU A 178 -10.00 3.97 24.19
N GLN A 179 -8.86 3.65 23.54
CA GLN A 179 -8.27 4.52 22.51
C GLN A 179 -9.19 4.64 21.29
N LEU A 180 -9.84 3.53 20.93
CA LEU A 180 -10.82 3.49 19.85
C LEU A 180 -12.06 4.32 20.21
N PHE A 181 -12.52 4.24 21.46
CA PHE A 181 -13.66 5.01 21.95
C PHE A 181 -13.39 6.51 21.96
N VAL A 182 -12.22 6.95 22.48
CA VAL A 182 -11.80 8.35 22.46
C VAL A 182 -11.77 8.88 21.01
N SER A 183 -11.13 8.14 20.11
CA SER A 183 -11.06 8.51 18.69
C SER A 183 -12.44 8.60 18.03
N PHE A 184 -13.38 7.72 18.41
CA PHE A 184 -14.74 7.75 17.89
C PHE A 184 -15.53 8.97 18.38
N VAL A 185 -15.40 9.32 19.67
CA VAL A 185 -16.03 10.51 20.24
C VAL A 185 -15.49 11.79 19.59
N GLU A 186 -14.17 11.89 19.43
CA GLU A 186 -13.54 13.03 18.73
C GLU A 186 -14.06 13.16 17.30
N PHE A 187 -14.26 12.04 16.60
CA PHE A 187 -14.86 12.02 15.27
C PHE A 187 -16.31 12.53 15.27
N GLU A 188 -17.18 12.05 16.15
CA GLU A 188 -18.58 12.49 16.21
C GLU A 188 -18.70 13.97 16.58
N VAL A 189 -17.90 14.47 17.53
CA VAL A 189 -17.86 15.89 17.89
C VAL A 189 -17.43 16.75 16.70
N ARG A 190 -16.42 16.31 15.94
CA ARG A 190 -15.99 17.02 14.74
C ARG A 190 -17.09 17.10 13.69
N CYS A 191 -17.81 16.00 13.45
CA CYS A 191 -18.91 15.98 12.49
C CYS A 191 -20.11 16.84 12.92
N ASN A 192 -20.45 16.87 14.21
CA ASN A 192 -21.54 17.73 14.70
C ASN A 192 -21.20 19.22 14.59
N ASN A 193 -19.95 19.62 14.86
CA ASN A 193 -19.52 21.01 14.70
C ASN A 193 -19.50 21.45 13.22
N GLU A 194 -19.28 20.52 12.28
CA GLU A 194 -19.36 20.79 10.84
C GLU A 194 -20.81 21.00 10.40
N THR A 195 -21.76 20.18 10.88
CA THR A 195 -23.19 20.37 10.58
C THR A 195 -23.76 21.66 11.17
N GLU A 196 -23.37 22.04 12.39
CA GLU A 196 -23.80 23.30 13.01
C GLU A 196 -23.29 24.53 12.24
N ARG A 197 -22.08 24.46 11.67
CA ARG A 197 -21.53 25.54 10.82
C ARG A 197 -22.22 25.63 9.46
N GLU A 198 -22.50 24.50 8.82
CA GLU A 198 -23.25 24.47 7.54
C GLU A 198 -24.66 25.04 7.73
N GLU A 199 -25.33 24.72 8.85
CA GLU A 199 -26.63 25.29 9.20
C GLU A 199 -26.58 26.79 9.51
N GLU A 200 -25.53 27.26 10.20
CA GLU A 200 -25.29 28.69 10.43
C GLU A 200 -25.01 29.43 9.12
N GLU A 201 -24.13 28.92 8.26
CA GLU A 201 -23.81 29.52 6.96
C GLU A 201 -25.02 29.56 6.01
N ASP A 202 -25.86 28.53 6.00
CA ASP A 202 -27.12 28.53 5.24
C ASP A 202 -28.13 29.55 5.80
N CYS A 203 -28.23 29.69 7.13
CA CYS A 203 -29.08 30.72 7.75
C CYS A 203 -28.61 32.14 7.40
N TYR A 204 -27.30 32.41 7.44
CA TYR A 204 -26.73 33.69 7.03
C TYR A 204 -26.84 33.91 5.52
N GLY A 205 -26.67 32.87 4.70
CA GLY A 205 -26.81 32.91 3.24
C GLY A 205 -28.25 33.20 2.78
N LEU A 206 -29.26 32.62 3.44
CA LEU A 206 -30.67 32.90 3.19
C LEU A 206 -31.06 34.34 3.58
N SER A 207 -30.53 34.85 4.69
CA SER A 207 -30.80 36.23 5.13
C SER A 207 -30.28 37.31 4.17
N LEU A 208 -29.17 37.03 3.46
CA LEU A 208 -28.59 37.92 2.45
C LEU A 208 -29.36 37.90 1.11
N LEU A 209 -30.03 36.78 0.78
CA LEU A 209 -30.89 36.67 -0.39
C LEU A 209 -32.27 37.33 -0.17
N GLU A 210 -32.78 37.33 1.06
CA GLU A 210 -34.03 38.03 1.42
C GLU A 210 -33.85 39.56 1.58
N SER A 211 -32.61 40.04 1.56
CA SER A 211 -32.26 41.46 1.69
C SER A 211 -31.92 42.17 0.35
N CYS A 212 -31.99 41.46 -0.79
CA CYS A 212 -31.87 42.01 -2.15
C CYS A 212 -33.24 42.10 -2.84
#